data_AF-A0A218YSA5-F1
#
_entry.id   AF-A0A218YSA5-F1
#
_cell.length_a   1.000
_cell.length_b   1.000
_cell.length_c   1.000
_cell.angle_alpha   90.00
_cell.angle_beta   90.00
_cell.angle_gamma   90.00
#
_symmetry.space_group_name_H-M   'P 1'
#
loop_
_entity.id
_entity.type
_entity.pdbx_description
1 polymer ?
#
loop_
_entity_poly.entity_id
_entity_poly.type
_entity_poly.pdbx_seq_one_letter_code
_entity_poly.pdbx_strand_id
1 'polypeptide(L)'
;MGIRPTRASLLLNSSSNSGFQLYSAYSSCQLKGLQQVRHFQNLTNRHPSRRRQSSWAQAASLASHVFSNATARTAAPGCVSVDPLRMVAKEMQFLTGSIRQLLGSGHPSLDTVAKYYAQAEGKHVRPMIVLLMSRATARAPKSPRFNGQQLTADIDNSISPISILADVNPTEPSSNLLTHSKTTHHTTDSDILPTQRRLAEITELIHTASLLHDDVIDHSVARRGAPSANLQFGNKMAVLAGDFLLGRASVALARLRDAEVTELLATVIANLVEGEFMQLKNTATDEKNPVWTEETVTYYLQKTYLKSASLISKSCRAAALLGGSDIETVNAAYAYGKNLGLAFQLVDDMLDYTISDKELGKPAGADLELGLATAPLLFAWKNNKEFGPLVGRKFAHEGDIARARELVIQSDGIDQTRALAEEYANRAIAAIDTFPDSEAKEGLVEMAFKTLKRRK
;
A
#
# COMPACT_ATOMS: atom_id res chain seq x y z
N MET A 1 -35.30 53.30 5.37
CA MET A 1 -35.21 52.11 6.25
C MET A 1 -33.87 51.43 5.99
N GLY A 2 -33.27 50.75 6.98
CA GLY A 2 -31.88 50.24 6.91
C GLY A 2 -30.86 51.38 7.07
N ILE A 3 -30.21 51.66 8.20
CA ILE A 3 -29.49 50.86 9.24
C ILE A 3 -28.02 50.58 8.85
N ARG A 4 -27.14 50.83 9.82
CA ARG A 4 -25.69 51.05 9.70
C ARG A 4 -24.86 49.75 9.58
N PRO A 5 -23.66 49.78 8.99
CA PRO A 5 -22.55 48.92 9.41
C PRO A 5 -21.90 49.47 10.70
N THR A 6 -21.43 48.58 11.58
CA THR A 6 -20.85 48.94 12.89
C THR A 6 -19.33 48.85 12.88
N ARG A 7 -18.64 49.83 13.50
CA ARG A 7 -17.20 49.73 13.79
C ARG A 7 -16.93 48.66 14.87
N ALA A 8 -15.84 47.92 14.71
CA ALA A 8 -15.14 47.28 15.82
C ALA A 8 -13.70 47.83 15.86
N SER A 9 -13.37 48.56 16.93
CA SER A 9 -12.00 49.00 17.20
C SER A 9 -11.36 48.02 18.17
N LEU A 10 -10.17 47.51 17.88
CA LEU A 10 -9.35 46.77 18.84
C LEU A 10 -8.14 47.62 19.26
N LEU A 11 -7.90 47.64 20.57
CA LEU A 11 -6.90 48.50 21.20
C LEU A 11 -5.52 47.86 21.13
N LEU A 12 -4.57 48.57 20.53
CA LEU A 12 -3.15 48.39 20.84
C LEU A 12 -2.89 48.98 22.22
N ASN A 13 -2.22 48.23 23.09
CA ASN A 13 -1.51 48.84 24.22
C ASN A 13 -0.26 48.02 24.57
N SER A 14 0.83 48.71 24.89
CA SER A 14 2.03 48.14 25.52
C SER A 14 1.71 47.77 26.99
N SER A 15 2.54 47.11 27.79
CA SER A 15 3.97 47.32 28.11
C SER A 15 4.36 46.13 29.04
N SER A 16 5.58 45.76 29.45
CA SER A 16 6.99 46.08 29.19
C SER A 16 7.80 45.42 30.34
N ASN A 17 9.00 44.88 30.07
CA ASN A 17 10.12 44.66 31.00
C ASN A 17 9.89 44.09 32.43
N SER A 18 10.36 42.85 32.66
CA SER A 18 11.47 42.54 33.59
C SER A 18 11.83 41.05 33.53
N GLY A 19 13.07 40.59 33.76
CA GLY A 19 14.32 41.35 33.90
C GLY A 19 15.15 40.99 35.14
N PHE A 20 15.74 39.79 35.21
CA PHE A 20 16.79 39.45 36.18
C PHE A 20 17.80 38.44 35.63
N GLN A 21 19.09 38.67 35.94
CA GLN A 21 20.19 37.70 35.81
C GLN A 21 20.55 37.15 37.20
N LEU A 22 21.37 36.08 37.25
CA LEU A 22 22.71 36.06 37.89
C LEU A 22 23.15 34.61 38.28
N TYR A 23 24.28 34.14 37.72
CA TYR A 23 25.32 33.27 38.35
C TYR A 23 24.91 31.85 38.87
N SER A 24 25.82 30.90 39.19
CA SER A 24 27.17 30.52 38.70
C SER A 24 27.61 29.18 39.35
N ALA A 25 28.84 28.71 39.06
CA ALA A 25 29.55 27.48 39.51
C ALA A 25 29.19 26.17 38.75
N TYR A 26 30.08 25.59 37.93
CA TYR A 26 31.36 24.88 38.20
C TYR A 26 31.16 23.48 38.83
N SER A 27 31.35 22.38 38.07
CA SER A 27 32.63 21.64 37.85
C SER A 27 32.90 20.61 38.97
N SER A 28 33.62 19.48 38.81
CA SER A 28 34.49 18.99 37.71
C SER A 28 34.62 17.45 37.77
N CYS A 29 35.01 16.80 36.67
CA CYS A 29 35.94 15.66 36.72
C CYS A 29 36.64 15.43 35.37
N GLN A 30 37.95 15.10 35.35
CA GLN A 30 38.74 14.88 34.15
C GLN A 30 39.79 13.75 34.31
N LEU A 31 39.99 13.01 33.21
CA LEU A 31 41.17 12.25 32.76
C LEU A 31 42.23 11.74 33.76
N LYS A 32 42.51 10.42 33.65
CA LYS A 32 43.81 9.76 33.35
C LYS A 32 43.56 8.25 33.19
N GLY A 33 44.21 7.45 32.33
CA GLY A 33 45.13 7.73 31.23
C GLY A 33 46.60 7.31 31.49
N LEU A 34 47.09 6.26 30.80
CA LEU A 34 48.44 6.09 30.18
C LEU A 34 48.86 4.62 29.92
N GLN A 35 49.36 4.32 28.71
CA GLN A 35 50.51 3.43 28.36
C GLN A 35 50.43 1.89 28.61
N GLN A 36 51.16 0.98 27.92
CA GLN A 36 52.15 1.00 26.80
C GLN A 36 51.93 -0.32 25.96
N VAL A 37 52.07 -0.41 24.61
CA VAL A 37 53.32 -0.63 23.83
C VAL A 37 54.07 -1.92 24.27
N ARG A 38 54.41 -2.95 23.47
CA ARG A 38 54.61 -3.29 22.02
C ARG A 38 54.39 -4.84 21.84
N HIS A 39 54.58 -5.62 20.76
CA HIS A 39 54.94 -5.58 19.31
C HIS A 39 54.64 -7.00 18.71
N PHE A 40 54.34 -7.18 17.40
CA PHE A 40 55.15 -8.01 16.46
C PHE A 40 54.67 -8.00 14.98
N GLN A 41 55.67 -8.20 14.11
CA GLN A 41 55.82 -8.24 12.65
C GLN A 41 54.66 -8.49 11.64
N ASN A 42 54.78 -7.71 10.55
CA ASN A 42 54.31 -7.90 9.18
C ASN A 42 54.17 -9.34 8.63
N LEU A 43 53.14 -9.55 7.80
CA LEU A 43 53.24 -10.33 6.56
C LEU A 43 52.52 -9.59 5.42
N THR A 44 53.22 -9.34 4.32
CA THR A 44 52.67 -8.71 3.11
C THR A 44 52.40 -9.74 2.03
N ASN A 45 51.23 -9.67 1.38
CA ASN A 45 51.00 -10.30 0.08
C ASN A 45 49.96 -9.51 -0.73
N ARG A 46 50.05 -9.55 -2.06
CA ARG A 46 49.29 -8.67 -2.98
C ARG A 46 48.31 -9.44 -3.86
N HIS A 47 47.15 -8.80 -4.12
CA HIS A 47 46.21 -9.05 -5.23
C HIS A 47 45.46 -10.40 -5.22
N PRO A 48 44.37 -10.56 -6.01
CA PRO A 48 43.72 -9.58 -6.91
C PRO A 48 42.33 -9.11 -6.45
N SER A 49 41.74 -8.19 -7.23
CA SER A 49 40.42 -7.61 -6.99
C SER A 49 39.27 -8.59 -7.23
N ARG A 50 38.49 -8.89 -6.18
CA ARG A 50 37.29 -9.74 -6.31
C ARG A 50 36.15 -8.96 -6.97
N ARG A 51 35.90 -9.26 -8.25
CA ARG A 51 34.81 -8.70 -9.08
C ARG A 51 33.47 -8.79 -8.32
N ARG A 52 32.88 -7.63 -8.00
CA ARG A 52 31.63 -7.52 -7.23
C ARG A 52 30.46 -8.03 -8.09
N GLN A 53 30.09 -9.31 -7.92
CA GLN A 53 28.82 -9.83 -8.44
C GLN A 53 27.66 -9.08 -7.76
N SER A 54 26.61 -8.76 -8.51
CA SER A 54 25.48 -7.98 -8.04
C SER A 54 24.57 -8.82 -7.13
N SER A 55 24.14 -8.24 -6.00
CA SER A 55 23.21 -8.87 -5.04
C SER A 55 21.86 -9.25 -5.66
N TRP A 56 21.51 -8.64 -6.80
CA TRP A 56 20.28 -8.92 -7.55
C TRP A 56 20.13 -10.37 -8.01
N ALA A 57 21.24 -11.10 -8.25
CA ALA A 57 21.18 -12.53 -8.55
C ALA A 57 20.64 -13.36 -7.36
N GLN A 58 20.91 -12.91 -6.13
CA GLN A 58 20.39 -13.53 -4.90
C GLN A 58 18.96 -13.03 -4.59
N ALA A 59 18.65 -11.77 -4.88
CA ALA A 59 17.29 -11.23 -4.72
C ALA A 59 16.25 -11.99 -5.56
N ALA A 60 16.59 -12.32 -6.83
CA ALA A 60 15.73 -13.11 -7.70
C ALA A 60 15.47 -14.53 -7.14
N SER A 61 16.48 -15.18 -6.56
CA SER A 61 16.28 -16.48 -5.88
C SER A 61 15.51 -16.36 -4.57
N LEU A 62 15.71 -15.30 -3.79
CA LEU A 62 15.04 -15.10 -2.50
C LEU A 62 13.53 -14.82 -2.66
N ALA A 63 13.15 -14.02 -3.66
CA ALA A 63 11.74 -13.84 -4.02
C ALA A 63 11.09 -15.19 -4.39
N SER A 64 11.75 -15.99 -5.24
CA SER A 64 11.31 -17.34 -5.58
C SER A 64 11.15 -18.24 -4.33
N HIS A 65 12.11 -18.24 -3.40
CA HIS A 65 12.07 -19.08 -2.21
C HIS A 65 10.93 -18.72 -1.22
N VAL A 66 10.50 -17.45 -1.13
CA VAL A 66 9.35 -17.08 -0.29
C VAL A 66 8.01 -17.50 -0.92
N PHE A 67 7.91 -17.54 -2.26
CA PHE A 67 6.67 -17.89 -2.97
C PHE A 67 6.54 -19.37 -3.40
N SER A 68 7.59 -20.18 -3.25
CA SER A 68 7.59 -21.61 -3.62
C SER A 68 7.26 -22.56 -2.46
N ASN A 69 7.57 -22.23 -1.21
CA ASN A 69 7.33 -23.11 -0.04
C ASN A 69 5.84 -23.38 0.32
N ALA A 70 4.89 -23.03 -0.55
CA ALA A 70 3.46 -23.37 -0.45
C ALA A 70 3.02 -24.50 -1.41
N THR A 71 3.92 -25.03 -2.26
CA THR A 71 3.60 -26.03 -3.29
C THR A 71 3.59 -27.46 -2.74
N ALA A 72 2.56 -27.79 -1.97
CA ALA A 72 2.24 -29.16 -1.57
C ALA A 72 0.74 -29.49 -1.79
N ARG A 73 0.20 -29.14 -2.96
CA ARG A 73 -0.96 -29.88 -3.52
C ARG A 73 -0.44 -31.20 -4.08
N THR A 74 -1.10 -32.31 -3.79
CA THR A 74 -0.86 -33.62 -4.41
C THR A 74 -1.32 -33.63 -5.87
N ALA A 75 -0.56 -32.95 -6.73
CA ALA A 75 -0.82 -32.92 -8.16
C ALA A 75 -0.56 -34.28 -8.80
N ALA A 76 -1.44 -34.70 -9.70
CA ALA A 76 -1.14 -35.77 -10.65
C ALA A 76 0.05 -35.36 -11.54
N PRO A 77 0.91 -36.30 -11.98
CA PRO A 77 2.12 -35.98 -12.72
C PRO A 77 1.79 -35.33 -14.07
N GLY A 78 2.06 -34.03 -14.19
CA GLY A 78 1.84 -33.25 -15.41
C GLY A 78 1.52 -31.76 -15.18
N CYS A 79 1.00 -31.38 -14.01
CA CYS A 79 0.68 -29.98 -13.72
C CYS A 79 1.95 -29.16 -13.43
N VAL A 80 2.27 -28.20 -14.32
CA VAL A 80 3.36 -27.25 -14.12
C VAL A 80 2.97 -26.25 -13.03
N SER A 81 3.80 -26.07 -12.01
CA SER A 81 3.56 -25.10 -10.95
C SER A 81 3.66 -23.67 -11.48
N VAL A 82 2.52 -23.07 -11.81
CA VAL A 82 2.38 -21.68 -12.23
C VAL A 82 2.86 -20.73 -11.12
N ASP A 83 3.85 -19.88 -11.43
CA ASP A 83 4.24 -18.78 -10.55
C ASP A 83 3.86 -17.41 -11.15
N PRO A 84 2.93 -16.66 -10.54
CA PRO A 84 2.49 -15.36 -11.05
C PRO A 84 3.62 -14.32 -11.12
N LEU A 85 4.60 -14.37 -10.21
CA LEU A 85 5.75 -13.46 -10.23
C LEU A 85 6.65 -13.71 -11.46
N ARG A 86 6.94 -14.97 -11.80
CA ARG A 86 7.73 -15.34 -13.00
C ARG A 86 7.23 -14.67 -14.28
N MET A 87 5.92 -14.56 -14.45
CA MET A 87 5.30 -14.03 -15.66
C MET A 87 5.60 -12.55 -15.86
N VAL A 88 5.33 -11.73 -14.83
CA VAL A 88 5.54 -10.28 -14.87
C VAL A 88 6.93 -9.88 -14.38
N ALA A 89 7.86 -10.83 -14.18
CA ALA A 89 9.18 -10.59 -13.63
C ALA A 89 9.98 -9.51 -14.40
N LYS A 90 9.86 -9.48 -15.74
CA LYS A 90 10.46 -8.43 -16.59
C LYS A 90 9.96 -7.04 -16.16
N GLU A 91 8.64 -6.85 -16.09
CA GLU A 91 8.03 -5.59 -15.69
C GLU A 91 8.30 -5.23 -14.21
N MET A 92 8.17 -6.20 -13.31
CA MET A 92 8.41 -6.02 -11.86
C MET A 92 9.86 -5.64 -11.54
N GLN A 93 10.84 -6.09 -12.33
CA GLN A 93 12.25 -5.73 -12.18
C GLN A 93 12.50 -4.22 -12.37
N PHE A 94 11.75 -3.56 -13.26
CA PHE A 94 11.91 -2.12 -13.52
C PHE A 94 10.98 -1.23 -12.69
N LEU A 95 9.84 -1.78 -12.23
CA LEU A 95 8.81 -1.08 -11.43
C LEU A 95 9.40 -0.21 -10.30
N THR A 96 10.26 -0.77 -9.45
CA THR A 96 10.87 -0.04 -8.31
C THR A 96 11.80 1.09 -8.79
N GLY A 97 12.41 0.95 -9.98
CA GLY A 97 13.18 2.00 -10.64
C GLY A 97 12.28 3.14 -11.12
N SER A 98 11.22 2.82 -11.87
CA SER A 98 10.23 3.80 -12.34
C SER A 98 9.61 4.59 -11.19
N ILE A 99 9.21 3.90 -10.11
CA ILE A 99 8.64 4.53 -8.92
C ILE A 99 9.65 5.50 -8.29
N ARG A 100 10.92 5.11 -8.12
CA ARG A 100 11.96 6.02 -7.60
C ARG A 100 12.24 7.22 -8.51
N GLN A 101 12.03 7.09 -9.82
CA GLN A 101 12.14 8.18 -10.79
C GLN A 101 10.94 9.13 -10.70
N LEU A 102 9.71 8.59 -10.59
CA LEU A 102 8.50 9.37 -10.30
C LEU A 102 8.61 10.13 -8.97
N LEU A 103 9.25 9.55 -7.95
CA LEU A 103 9.43 10.14 -6.63
C LEU A 103 10.59 11.16 -6.50
N GLY A 104 11.28 11.50 -7.59
CA GLY A 104 12.35 12.51 -7.57
C GLY A 104 11.86 13.89 -7.12
N SER A 105 12.47 14.45 -6.07
CA SER A 105 12.17 15.77 -5.51
C SER A 105 13.40 16.66 -5.38
N GLY A 106 13.23 17.97 -5.48
CA GLY A 106 14.31 18.95 -5.42
C GLY A 106 14.79 19.23 -3.99
N HIS A 107 13.90 18.99 -3.02
CA HIS A 107 14.17 19.16 -1.60
C HIS A 107 14.66 17.82 -1.01
N PRO A 108 15.94 17.70 -0.57
CA PRO A 108 16.53 16.39 -0.22
C PRO A 108 15.78 15.62 0.88
N SER A 109 15.21 16.32 1.86
CA SER A 109 14.41 15.68 2.92
C SER A 109 13.11 15.09 2.38
N LEU A 110 12.47 15.75 1.40
CA LEU A 110 11.23 15.24 0.80
C LEU A 110 11.52 14.03 -0.11
N ASP A 111 12.60 14.10 -0.89
CA ASP A 111 13.10 12.97 -1.69
C ASP A 111 13.37 11.73 -0.83
N THR A 112 13.97 11.93 0.35
CA THR A 112 14.29 10.88 1.33
C THR A 112 13.02 10.22 1.89
N VAL A 113 12.06 11.01 2.41
CA VAL A 113 10.84 10.48 3.04
C VAL A 113 9.91 9.84 2.00
N ALA A 114 9.70 10.49 0.86
CA ALA A 114 8.87 9.97 -0.22
C ALA A 114 9.36 8.60 -0.73
N LYS A 115 10.69 8.39 -0.78
CA LYS A 115 11.29 7.12 -1.21
C LYS A 115 11.44 6.08 -0.10
N TYR A 116 11.10 6.37 1.16
CA TYR A 116 11.36 5.48 2.30
C TYR A 116 10.73 4.08 2.12
N TYR A 117 9.42 4.02 1.84
CA TYR A 117 8.74 2.75 1.59
C TYR A 117 8.93 2.20 0.16
N ALA A 118 9.48 2.98 -0.76
CA ALA A 118 10.00 2.52 -2.05
C ALA A 118 11.44 1.95 -1.97
N GLN A 119 12.04 1.91 -0.77
CA GLN A 119 13.31 1.24 -0.47
C GLN A 119 13.12 -0.12 0.22
N ALA A 120 12.10 -0.27 1.08
CA ALA A 120 11.77 -1.52 1.73
C ALA A 120 11.27 -2.59 0.74
N GLU A 121 11.64 -3.86 0.96
CA GLU A 121 11.27 -5.01 0.13
C GLU A 121 9.76 -5.35 0.28
N GLY A 122 8.92 -4.63 -0.47
CA GLY A 122 7.50 -4.92 -0.59
C GLY A 122 7.24 -6.08 -1.55
N LYS A 123 6.22 -6.89 -1.27
CA LYS A 123 5.74 -7.96 -2.20
C LYS A 123 5.12 -7.40 -3.49
N HIS A 124 4.89 -6.08 -3.56
CA HIS A 124 4.32 -5.33 -4.70
C HIS A 124 3.12 -6.02 -5.38
N VAL A 125 2.23 -6.61 -4.55
CA VAL A 125 1.08 -7.44 -4.99
C VAL A 125 0.11 -6.65 -5.87
N ARG A 126 -0.14 -5.37 -5.55
CA ARG A 126 -1.08 -4.53 -6.31
C ARG A 126 -0.57 -4.26 -7.75
N PRO A 127 0.68 -3.81 -7.97
CA PRO A 127 1.31 -3.81 -9.29
C PRO A 127 1.29 -5.16 -10.02
N MET A 128 1.60 -6.25 -9.32
CA MET A 128 1.63 -7.60 -9.91
C MET A 128 0.26 -7.98 -10.49
N ILE A 129 -0.82 -7.74 -9.74
CA ILE A 129 -2.20 -7.97 -10.18
C ILE A 129 -2.54 -7.11 -11.42
N VAL A 130 -2.16 -5.82 -11.43
CA VAL A 130 -2.40 -4.92 -12.58
C VAL A 130 -1.69 -5.42 -13.84
N LEU A 131 -0.44 -5.87 -13.72
CA LEU A 131 0.35 -6.36 -14.85
C LEU A 131 -0.13 -7.73 -15.35
N LEU A 132 -0.56 -8.62 -14.46
CA LEU A 132 -1.20 -9.90 -14.82
C LEU A 132 -2.55 -9.66 -15.52
N MET A 133 -3.40 -8.78 -14.96
CA MET A 133 -4.68 -8.38 -15.56
C MET A 133 -4.49 -7.79 -16.96
N SER A 134 -3.50 -6.91 -17.12
CA SER A 134 -3.13 -6.32 -18.40
C SER A 134 -2.80 -7.38 -19.45
N ARG A 135 -2.01 -8.40 -19.08
CA ARG A 135 -1.60 -9.46 -20.00
C ARG A 135 -2.71 -10.49 -20.27
N ALA A 136 -3.54 -10.82 -19.26
CA ALA A 136 -4.68 -11.72 -19.44
C ALA A 136 -5.75 -11.10 -20.37
N THR A 137 -5.97 -9.79 -20.27
CA THR A 137 -6.90 -9.05 -21.14
C THR A 137 -6.29 -8.63 -22.49
N ALA A 138 -5.00 -8.85 -22.72
CA ALA A 138 -4.30 -8.45 -23.96
C ALA A 138 -4.98 -9.02 -25.22
N ARG A 139 -5.39 -10.30 -25.18
CA ARG A 139 -6.06 -11.02 -26.27
C ARG A 139 -7.58 -11.10 -26.13
N ALA A 140 -8.16 -10.49 -25.10
CA ALA A 140 -9.62 -10.43 -24.92
C ALA A 140 -10.28 -9.60 -26.03
N PRO A 141 -11.60 -9.77 -26.29
CA PRO A 141 -12.30 -8.99 -27.30
C PRO A 141 -12.18 -7.48 -27.02
N LYS A 142 -12.18 -6.68 -28.08
CA LYS A 142 -11.90 -5.24 -28.01
C LYS A 142 -13.15 -4.42 -28.26
N SER A 143 -13.27 -3.31 -27.54
CA SER A 143 -14.35 -2.34 -27.72
C SER A 143 -14.34 -1.80 -29.16
N PRO A 144 -15.50 -1.72 -29.85
CA PRO A 144 -15.59 -1.12 -31.19
C PRO A 144 -15.16 0.36 -31.26
N ARG A 145 -15.01 1.03 -30.11
CA ARG A 145 -14.50 2.40 -29.99
C ARG A 145 -12.99 2.48 -29.73
N PHE A 146 -12.30 1.34 -29.57
CA PHE A 146 -10.88 1.33 -29.23
C PHE A 146 -10.03 1.79 -30.42
N ASN A 147 -9.54 3.02 -30.34
CA ASN A 147 -8.74 3.63 -31.39
C ASN A 147 -7.26 3.43 -31.07
N GLY A 148 -6.57 2.59 -31.85
CA GLY A 148 -5.19 2.14 -31.57
C GLY A 148 -4.13 3.24 -31.44
N GLN A 149 -4.47 4.50 -31.75
CA GLN A 149 -3.61 5.66 -31.51
C GLN A 149 -3.27 5.88 -30.02
N GLN A 150 -4.11 5.43 -29.08
CA GLN A 150 -3.78 5.43 -27.64
C GLN A 150 -2.57 4.53 -27.31
N LEU A 151 -2.29 3.49 -28.10
CA LEU A 151 -1.11 2.61 -27.94
C LEU A 151 0.22 3.35 -28.14
N THR A 152 0.20 4.43 -28.93
CA THR A 152 1.37 5.21 -29.33
C THR A 152 1.56 6.52 -28.55
N ALA A 153 0.68 6.80 -27.58
CA ALA A 153 0.81 7.99 -26.74
C ALA A 153 2.00 7.86 -25.79
N ASP A 154 2.98 8.75 -25.95
CA ASP A 154 4.13 8.85 -25.03
C ASP A 154 3.67 9.35 -23.66
N ILE A 155 3.62 8.42 -22.71
CA ILE A 155 3.21 8.61 -21.31
C ILE A 155 4.15 9.51 -20.50
N ASP A 156 5.35 9.81 -21.01
CA ASP A 156 6.33 10.65 -20.32
C ASP A 156 6.21 12.13 -20.75
N ASN A 157 5.57 12.38 -21.90
CA ASN A 157 5.30 13.73 -22.38
C ASN A 157 4.12 14.36 -21.64
N SER A 158 4.41 15.49 -20.98
CA SER A 158 3.42 16.37 -20.36
C SER A 158 2.30 16.78 -21.31
N ILE A 159 1.12 17.08 -20.74
CA ILE A 159 0.02 17.72 -21.47
C ILE A 159 0.32 19.21 -21.66
N SER A 160 0.65 19.90 -20.56
CA SER A 160 1.09 21.30 -20.59
C SER A 160 2.60 21.42 -20.89
N PRO A 161 3.06 22.51 -21.53
CA PRO A 161 4.48 22.82 -21.67
C PRO A 161 5.25 22.75 -20.34
N ILE A 162 6.47 22.22 -20.38
CA ILE A 162 7.31 22.05 -19.17
C ILE A 162 7.59 23.40 -18.49
N SER A 163 7.70 24.50 -19.25
CA SER A 163 7.85 25.86 -18.72
C SER A 163 6.68 26.35 -17.85
N ILE A 164 5.48 25.77 -17.99
CA ILE A 164 4.31 26.08 -17.16
C ILE A 164 4.26 25.14 -15.94
N LEU A 165 4.74 23.90 -16.08
CA LEU A 165 4.78 22.91 -14.99
C LEU A 165 5.99 23.04 -14.06
N ALA A 166 7.02 23.75 -14.51
CA ALA A 166 8.23 24.09 -13.77
C ALA A 166 8.42 25.62 -13.76
N ASP A 167 7.32 26.37 -13.63
CA ASP A 167 7.35 27.82 -13.53
C ASP A 167 8.25 28.24 -12.35
N VAL A 168 9.09 29.25 -12.59
CA VAL A 168 10.33 29.42 -11.85
C VAL A 168 10.08 30.29 -10.62
N ASN A 169 10.11 29.68 -9.43
CA ASN A 169 10.31 30.42 -8.19
C ASN A 169 11.64 31.20 -8.31
N PRO A 170 11.64 32.54 -8.41
CA PRO A 170 12.78 33.31 -8.95
C PRO A 170 14.02 33.36 -8.03
N THR A 171 13.99 32.65 -6.89
CA THR A 171 15.06 32.59 -5.89
C THR A 171 15.63 31.19 -5.65
N GLU A 172 15.11 30.12 -6.27
CA GLU A 172 15.68 28.76 -6.14
C GLU A 172 16.47 28.30 -7.37
N PRO A 173 17.60 27.57 -7.19
CA PRO A 173 18.34 26.96 -8.28
C PRO A 173 17.54 25.80 -8.92
N SER A 174 17.47 25.78 -10.25
CA SER A 174 16.50 25.00 -11.02
C SER A 174 16.61 23.47 -10.82
N SER A 175 15.76 22.90 -9.96
CA SER A 175 15.64 21.45 -9.78
C SER A 175 14.83 20.80 -10.93
N ASN A 176 15.46 20.70 -12.10
CA ASN A 176 14.90 20.14 -13.34
C ASN A 176 14.57 18.63 -13.21
N LEU A 177 13.41 18.32 -12.62
CA LEU A 177 12.98 16.96 -12.25
C LEU A 177 11.85 16.39 -13.11
N LEU A 178 11.29 17.21 -14.01
CA LEU A 178 10.36 16.77 -15.06
C LEU A 178 11.05 16.42 -16.38
N THR A 179 12.32 16.81 -16.55
CA THR A 179 13.20 16.36 -17.64
C THR A 179 13.74 14.97 -17.33
N HIS A 180 12.91 13.94 -17.55
CA HIS A 180 13.38 12.56 -17.53
C HIS A 180 14.34 12.28 -18.70
N SER A 181 15.40 11.51 -18.42
CA SER A 181 16.14 10.83 -19.49
C SER A 181 15.20 9.88 -20.23
N LYS A 182 15.42 9.67 -21.53
CA LYS A 182 14.59 8.78 -22.36
C LYS A 182 14.79 7.30 -22.01
N THR A 183 14.17 6.88 -20.92
CA THR A 183 13.88 5.47 -20.61
C THR A 183 12.56 5.03 -21.24
N THR A 184 12.33 5.44 -22.50
CA THR A 184 11.25 4.95 -23.36
C THR A 184 11.53 3.49 -23.69
N HIS A 185 11.20 2.60 -22.76
CA HIS A 185 11.37 1.15 -22.89
C HIS A 185 10.36 0.58 -23.88
N HIS A 186 10.64 0.77 -25.17
CA HIS A 186 10.04 0.06 -26.29
C HIS A 186 10.43 -1.42 -26.21
N THR A 187 9.84 -2.13 -25.25
CA THR A 187 9.78 -3.59 -25.26
C THR A 187 8.81 -3.99 -26.37
N THR A 188 9.31 -4.16 -27.59
CA THR A 188 8.55 -4.56 -28.80
C THR A 188 7.99 -5.99 -28.73
N ASP A 189 7.91 -6.56 -27.53
CA ASP A 189 7.94 -7.99 -27.22
C ASP A 189 7.28 -8.25 -25.84
N SER A 190 6.24 -7.48 -25.49
CA SER A 190 5.45 -7.68 -24.28
C SER A 190 3.99 -7.26 -24.48
N ASP A 191 3.09 -8.19 -24.19
CA ASP A 191 1.62 -8.09 -24.19
C ASP A 191 1.07 -7.12 -23.09
N ILE A 192 1.84 -6.09 -22.72
CA ILE A 192 1.48 -5.06 -21.72
C ILE A 192 1.87 -3.69 -22.27
N LEU A 193 0.97 -2.71 -22.16
CA LEU A 193 1.12 -1.36 -22.71
C LEU A 193 1.91 -0.42 -21.78
N PRO A 194 2.52 0.67 -22.30
CA PRO A 194 3.17 1.67 -21.47
C PRO A 194 2.22 2.27 -20.42
N THR A 195 0.99 2.60 -20.84
CA THR A 195 -0.09 3.09 -19.97
C THR A 195 -0.42 2.12 -18.84
N GLN A 196 -0.50 0.82 -19.14
CA GLN A 196 -0.74 -0.25 -18.15
C GLN A 196 0.41 -0.41 -17.14
N ARG A 197 1.67 -0.26 -17.58
CA ARG A 197 2.83 -0.22 -16.64
C ARG A 197 2.76 1.01 -15.74
N ARG A 198 2.50 2.19 -16.30
CA ARG A 198 2.36 3.43 -15.54
C ARG A 198 1.19 3.38 -14.56
N LEU A 199 0.09 2.70 -14.90
CA LEU A 199 -1.03 2.40 -13.98
C LEU A 199 -0.60 1.51 -12.81
N ALA A 200 0.24 0.49 -13.03
CA ALA A 200 0.77 -0.35 -11.95
C ALA A 200 1.62 0.47 -10.96
N GLU A 201 2.44 1.39 -11.48
CA GLU A 201 3.25 2.31 -10.68
C GLU A 201 2.38 3.31 -9.89
N ILE A 202 1.38 3.91 -10.54
CA ILE A 202 0.37 4.79 -9.90
C ILE A 202 -0.35 4.04 -8.76
N THR A 203 -0.70 2.77 -8.98
CA THR A 203 -1.38 1.93 -7.99
C THR A 203 -0.53 1.74 -6.72
N GLU A 204 0.79 1.55 -6.86
CA GLU A 204 1.69 1.47 -5.70
C GLU A 204 1.97 2.86 -5.09
N LEU A 205 1.97 3.95 -5.87
CA LEU A 205 2.09 5.31 -5.33
C LEU A 205 0.90 5.68 -4.44
N ILE A 206 -0.34 5.42 -4.89
CA ILE A 206 -1.56 5.65 -4.10
C ILE A 206 -1.54 4.78 -2.82
N HIS A 207 -1.17 3.50 -2.93
CA HIS A 207 -1.01 2.63 -1.76
C HIS A 207 0.09 3.11 -0.79
N THR A 208 1.22 3.59 -1.31
CA THR A 208 2.33 4.05 -0.47
C THR A 208 2.01 5.39 0.20
N ALA A 209 1.21 6.24 -0.44
CA ALA A 209 0.65 7.44 0.18
C ALA A 209 -0.28 7.07 1.35
N SER A 210 -1.21 6.12 1.16
CA SER A 210 -2.09 5.68 2.24
C SER A 210 -1.27 5.21 3.45
N LEU A 211 -0.27 4.34 3.24
CA LEU A 211 0.58 3.86 4.35
C LEU A 211 1.27 5.00 5.13
N LEU A 212 1.72 6.06 4.46
CA LEU A 212 2.34 7.23 5.11
C LEU A 212 1.33 8.07 5.92
N HIS A 213 0.05 8.07 5.53
CA HIS A 213 -1.04 8.70 6.27
C HIS A 213 -1.56 7.80 7.41
N ASP A 214 -1.80 6.51 7.12
CA ASP A 214 -2.20 5.46 8.07
C ASP A 214 -1.25 5.41 9.27
N ASP A 215 0.07 5.44 9.04
CA ASP A 215 1.09 5.45 10.10
C ASP A 215 0.95 6.62 11.10
N VAL A 216 0.48 7.78 10.64
CA VAL A 216 0.27 8.96 11.48
C VAL A 216 -1.04 8.84 12.26
N ILE A 217 -2.08 8.30 11.64
CA ILE A 217 -3.42 8.11 12.21
C ILE A 217 -3.42 7.01 13.28
N ASP A 218 -2.94 5.81 12.93
CA ASP A 218 -2.85 4.64 13.82
C ASP A 218 -1.70 4.74 14.85
N HIS A 219 -0.97 5.87 14.87
CA HIS A 219 0.25 6.08 15.68
C HIS A 219 1.27 4.93 15.59
N SER A 220 1.38 4.30 14.41
CA SER A 220 2.20 3.10 14.18
C SER A 220 3.67 3.35 14.55
N VAL A 221 4.31 2.32 15.11
CA VAL A 221 5.75 2.36 15.50
C VAL A 221 6.68 1.66 14.49
N ALA A 222 6.14 0.76 13.66
CA ALA A 222 6.90 -0.01 12.68
C ALA A 222 6.07 -0.32 11.43
N ARG A 223 6.73 -0.37 10.27
CA ARG A 223 6.10 -0.69 8.97
C ARG A 223 7.10 -1.44 8.09
N ARG A 224 6.67 -2.53 7.43
CA ARG A 224 7.51 -3.40 6.58
C ARG A 224 8.82 -3.89 7.26
N GLY A 225 8.83 -4.06 8.59
CA GLY A 225 10.00 -4.51 9.37
C GLY A 225 11.03 -3.42 9.70
N ALA A 226 10.75 -2.16 9.36
CA ALA A 226 11.53 -0.98 9.74
C ALA A 226 10.70 -0.08 10.69
N PRO A 227 11.30 0.94 11.33
CA PRO A 227 10.54 2.02 11.96
C PRO A 227 9.52 2.63 10.99
N SER A 228 8.41 3.13 11.52
CA SER A 228 7.39 3.83 10.75
C SER A 228 7.83 5.25 10.38
N ALA A 229 7.28 5.82 9.29
CA ALA A 229 7.72 7.12 8.75
C ALA A 229 7.40 8.30 9.69
N ASN A 230 6.30 8.23 10.43
CA ASN A 230 5.94 9.18 11.50
C ASN A 230 6.96 9.16 12.64
N LEU A 231 7.46 7.98 13.04
CA LEU A 231 8.49 7.83 14.08
C LEU A 231 9.87 8.26 13.57
N GLN A 232 10.20 7.93 12.31
CA GLN A 232 11.52 8.19 11.72
C GLN A 232 11.73 9.66 11.29
N PHE A 233 10.66 10.37 10.89
CA PHE A 233 10.74 11.73 10.33
C PHE A 233 9.77 12.75 10.94
N GLY A 234 8.88 12.32 11.85
CA GLY A 234 7.83 13.14 12.45
C GLY A 234 6.57 13.23 11.58
N ASN A 235 5.40 13.28 12.23
CA ASN A 235 4.07 13.26 11.58
C ASN A 235 3.93 14.24 10.41
N LYS A 236 4.46 15.47 10.55
CA LYS A 236 4.40 16.50 9.49
C LYS A 236 5.10 16.06 8.20
N MET A 237 6.25 15.38 8.30
CA MET A 237 7.00 14.91 7.13
C MET A 237 6.33 13.70 6.49
N ALA A 238 5.73 12.81 7.27
CA ALA A 238 4.97 11.67 6.76
C ALA A 238 3.72 12.12 5.98
N VAL A 239 2.94 13.07 6.53
CA VAL A 239 1.78 13.65 5.83
C VAL A 239 2.19 14.32 4.52
N LEU A 240 3.15 15.25 4.55
CA LEU A 240 3.61 15.98 3.35
C LEU A 240 4.22 15.05 2.28
N ALA A 241 4.83 13.93 2.69
CA ALA A 241 5.30 12.92 1.75
C ALA A 241 4.15 12.14 1.10
N GLY A 242 3.11 11.76 1.87
CA GLY A 242 1.88 11.16 1.32
C GLY A 242 1.19 12.09 0.33
N ASP A 243 1.08 13.38 0.66
CA ASP A 243 0.48 14.40 -0.21
C ASP A 243 1.29 14.58 -1.51
N PHE A 244 2.63 14.59 -1.42
CA PHE A 244 3.54 14.61 -2.57
C PHE A 244 3.37 13.36 -3.44
N LEU A 245 3.24 12.17 -2.85
CA LEU A 245 2.98 10.93 -3.59
C LEU A 245 1.66 11.00 -4.37
N LEU A 246 0.58 11.49 -3.75
CA LEU A 246 -0.72 11.67 -4.42
C LEU A 246 -0.64 12.71 -5.54
N GLY A 247 0.09 13.81 -5.35
CA GLY A 247 0.36 14.80 -6.40
C GLY A 247 1.10 14.20 -7.61
N ARG A 248 2.15 13.41 -7.38
CA ARG A 248 2.91 12.73 -8.45
C ARG A 248 2.08 11.63 -9.13
N ALA A 249 1.26 10.89 -8.39
CA ALA A 249 0.29 9.95 -8.95
C ALA A 249 -0.75 10.65 -9.84
N SER A 250 -1.23 11.83 -9.43
CA SER A 250 -2.23 12.62 -10.19
C SER A 250 -1.69 13.14 -11.52
N VAL A 251 -0.43 13.63 -11.54
CA VAL A 251 0.25 14.02 -12.78
C VAL A 251 0.47 12.81 -13.71
N ALA A 252 0.80 11.64 -13.15
CA ALA A 252 0.96 10.42 -13.91
C ALA A 252 -0.38 9.89 -14.47
N LEU A 253 -1.48 9.99 -13.71
CA LEU A 253 -2.84 9.64 -14.14
C LEU A 253 -3.27 10.47 -15.35
N ALA A 254 -3.16 11.79 -15.28
CA ALA A 254 -3.52 12.67 -16.40
C ALA A 254 -2.76 12.30 -17.68
N ARG A 255 -1.47 11.93 -17.57
CA ARG A 255 -0.63 11.49 -18.70
C ARG A 255 -1.02 10.12 -19.29
N LEU A 256 -1.87 9.33 -18.65
CA LEU A 256 -2.49 8.14 -19.27
C LEU A 256 -3.47 8.52 -20.40
N ARG A 257 -3.97 9.77 -20.42
CA ARG A 257 -4.85 10.33 -21.45
C ARG A 257 -6.14 9.51 -21.64
N ASP A 258 -6.69 9.02 -20.54
CA ASP A 258 -7.97 8.33 -20.46
C ASP A 258 -8.79 8.89 -19.29
N ALA A 259 -10.02 9.32 -19.58
CA ALA A 259 -10.86 10.03 -18.61
C ALA A 259 -11.53 9.07 -17.60
N GLU A 260 -12.02 7.91 -18.06
CA GLU A 260 -12.64 6.93 -17.15
C GLU A 260 -11.59 6.37 -16.19
N VAL A 261 -10.38 6.08 -16.68
CA VAL A 261 -9.25 5.65 -15.83
C VAL A 261 -8.86 6.74 -14.82
N THR A 262 -8.83 8.01 -15.24
CA THR A 262 -8.51 9.14 -14.33
C THR A 262 -9.57 9.28 -13.25
N GLU A 263 -10.86 9.24 -13.62
CA GLU A 263 -11.98 9.30 -12.68
C GLU A 263 -11.98 8.11 -11.72
N LEU A 264 -11.83 6.88 -12.22
CA LEU A 264 -11.76 5.66 -11.41
C LEU A 264 -10.68 5.76 -10.32
N LEU A 265 -9.45 6.16 -10.67
CA LEU A 265 -8.36 6.21 -9.70
C LEU A 265 -8.43 7.44 -8.78
N ALA A 266 -8.98 8.58 -9.22
CA ALA A 266 -9.33 9.68 -8.33
C ALA A 266 -10.41 9.25 -7.30
N THR A 267 -11.42 8.48 -7.74
CA THR A 267 -12.41 7.88 -6.86
C THR A 267 -11.79 6.84 -5.91
N VAL A 268 -10.67 6.18 -6.23
CA VAL A 268 -9.96 5.36 -5.22
C VAL A 268 -9.48 6.21 -4.06
N ILE A 269 -8.89 7.39 -4.31
CA ILE A 269 -8.37 8.26 -3.25
C ILE A 269 -9.52 8.68 -2.31
N ALA A 270 -10.68 9.03 -2.87
CA ALA A 270 -11.89 9.31 -2.08
C ALA A 270 -12.37 8.08 -1.28
N ASN A 271 -12.45 6.90 -1.92
CA ASN A 271 -12.84 5.65 -1.25
C ASN A 271 -11.89 5.28 -0.08
N LEU A 272 -10.58 5.48 -0.22
CA LEU A 272 -9.63 5.17 0.86
C LEU A 272 -9.89 6.06 2.08
N VAL A 273 -10.09 7.37 1.86
CA VAL A 273 -10.42 8.32 2.93
C VAL A 273 -11.78 8.02 3.56
N GLU A 274 -12.81 7.71 2.77
CA GLU A 274 -14.13 7.31 3.28
C GLU A 274 -14.05 6.04 4.14
N GLY A 275 -13.28 5.04 3.69
CA GLY A 275 -13.01 3.81 4.43
C GLY A 275 -12.29 4.05 5.76
N GLU A 276 -11.43 5.07 5.83
CA GLU A 276 -10.79 5.47 7.09
C GLU A 276 -11.74 6.25 8.01
N PHE A 277 -12.56 7.15 7.48
CA PHE A 277 -13.60 7.82 8.27
C PHE A 277 -14.62 6.80 8.84
N MET A 278 -14.92 5.72 8.12
CA MET A 278 -15.70 4.59 8.65
C MET A 278 -14.98 3.84 9.76
N GLN A 279 -13.64 3.71 9.70
CA GLN A 279 -12.86 3.11 10.77
C GLN A 279 -12.85 4.00 12.02
N LEU A 280 -12.47 5.27 11.86
CA LEU A 280 -12.37 6.26 12.93
C LEU A 280 -13.70 6.50 13.64
N LYS A 281 -14.84 6.47 12.92
CA LYS A 281 -16.16 6.59 13.53
C LYS A 281 -16.43 5.48 14.55
N ASN A 282 -15.99 4.25 14.27
CA ASN A 282 -16.19 3.11 15.18
C ASN A 282 -15.25 3.16 16.40
N THR A 283 -14.09 3.83 16.30
CA THR A 283 -13.15 3.99 17.43
C THR A 283 -13.30 5.31 18.19
N ALA A 284 -14.04 6.30 17.68
CA ALA A 284 -14.14 7.64 18.27
C ALA A 284 -14.89 7.71 19.61
N THR A 285 -16.02 7.01 19.79
CA THR A 285 -16.89 7.13 20.98
C THR A 285 -17.34 5.78 21.50
N ASP A 286 -17.36 5.60 22.81
CA ASP A 286 -17.73 4.34 23.44
C ASP A 286 -19.25 4.12 23.34
N GLU A 287 -19.65 2.91 22.92
CA GLU A 287 -21.05 2.53 22.84
C GLU A 287 -21.44 1.73 24.09
N LYS A 288 -22.44 2.19 24.84
CA LYS A 288 -22.77 1.59 26.15
C LYS A 288 -23.34 0.17 26.06
N ASN A 289 -24.06 -0.15 24.99
CA ASN A 289 -24.72 -1.44 24.78
C ASN A 289 -24.83 -1.75 23.27
N PRO A 290 -23.72 -1.91 22.53
CA PRO A 290 -23.80 -2.29 21.13
C PRO A 290 -24.40 -3.70 21.02
N VAL A 291 -25.22 -3.91 20.00
CA VAL A 291 -25.86 -5.20 19.71
C VAL A 291 -25.49 -5.63 18.31
N TRP A 292 -25.11 -6.89 18.16
CA TRP A 292 -24.80 -7.46 16.86
C TRP A 292 -26.02 -7.46 15.92
N THR A 293 -25.81 -7.06 14.66
CA THR A 293 -26.83 -7.14 13.60
C THR A 293 -26.21 -7.50 12.23
N GLU A 294 -27.02 -7.85 11.22
CA GLU A 294 -26.53 -8.10 9.86
C GLU A 294 -25.94 -6.81 9.22
N GLU A 295 -26.39 -5.62 9.64
CA GLU A 295 -25.77 -4.34 9.27
C GLU A 295 -24.33 -4.22 9.78
N THR A 296 -23.97 -4.90 10.88
CA THR A 296 -22.61 -4.89 11.44
C THR A 296 -21.61 -5.51 10.46
N VAL A 297 -21.94 -6.69 9.92
CA VAL A 297 -21.14 -7.37 8.89
C VAL A 297 -21.18 -6.59 7.57
N THR A 298 -22.34 -6.03 7.22
CA THR A 298 -22.50 -5.19 6.02
C THR A 298 -21.59 -3.95 6.07
N TYR A 299 -21.55 -3.25 7.20
CA TYR A 299 -20.70 -2.08 7.44
C TYR A 299 -19.21 -2.44 7.38
N TYR A 300 -18.82 -3.57 7.98
CA TYR A 300 -17.47 -4.12 7.87
C TYR A 300 -17.09 -4.37 6.40
N LEU A 301 -17.94 -5.05 5.63
CA LEU A 301 -17.67 -5.34 4.22
C LEU A 301 -17.60 -4.07 3.36
N GLN A 302 -18.40 -3.03 3.68
CA GLN A 302 -18.29 -1.72 3.05
C GLN A 302 -16.95 -1.04 3.41
N LYS A 303 -16.58 -0.96 4.70
CA LYS A 303 -15.29 -0.41 5.16
C LYS A 303 -14.11 -1.10 4.44
N THR A 304 -14.13 -2.44 4.43
CA THR A 304 -13.09 -3.29 3.84
C THR A 304 -13.06 -3.19 2.31
N TYR A 305 -14.21 -3.00 1.65
CA TYR A 305 -14.24 -2.62 0.23
C TYR A 305 -13.56 -1.26 0.02
N LEU A 306 -13.95 -0.23 0.77
CA LEU A 306 -13.47 1.14 0.61
C LEU A 306 -11.97 1.27 0.88
N LYS A 307 -11.51 0.88 2.09
CA LYS A 307 -10.11 1.00 2.55
C LYS A 307 -9.12 0.05 1.85
N SER A 308 -9.56 -1.09 1.29
CA SER A 308 -8.63 -2.11 0.75
C SER A 308 -8.95 -2.57 -0.67
N ALA A 309 -10.16 -3.10 -0.91
CA ALA A 309 -10.47 -3.73 -2.21
C ALA A 309 -10.72 -2.75 -3.35
N SER A 310 -11.08 -1.49 -3.05
CA SER A 310 -11.46 -0.48 -4.06
C SER A 310 -10.30 -0.07 -4.97
N LEU A 311 -9.07 -0.04 -4.45
CA LEU A 311 -7.85 0.18 -5.24
C LEU A 311 -7.61 -1.00 -6.19
N ILE A 312 -7.76 -2.23 -5.71
CA ILE A 312 -7.53 -3.43 -6.51
C ILE A 312 -8.59 -3.56 -7.61
N SER A 313 -9.87 -3.36 -7.29
CA SER A 313 -10.98 -3.46 -8.25
C SER A 313 -10.89 -2.40 -9.36
N LYS A 314 -10.67 -1.13 -9.00
CA LYS A 314 -10.59 -0.05 -9.98
C LYS A 314 -9.29 -0.09 -10.80
N SER A 315 -8.14 -0.48 -10.23
CA SER A 315 -6.93 -0.71 -11.02
C SER A 315 -7.05 -1.92 -11.97
N CYS A 316 -7.78 -2.99 -11.60
CA CYS A 316 -8.08 -4.08 -12.54
C CYS A 316 -8.98 -3.61 -13.70
N ARG A 317 -10.05 -2.85 -13.39
CA ARG A 317 -10.92 -2.22 -14.41
C ARG A 317 -10.11 -1.34 -15.37
N ALA A 318 -9.27 -0.47 -14.81
CA ALA A 318 -8.42 0.44 -15.57
C ALA A 318 -7.39 -0.30 -16.45
N ALA A 319 -6.83 -1.43 -15.99
CA ALA A 319 -5.94 -2.25 -16.80
C ALA A 319 -6.63 -2.79 -18.07
N ALA A 320 -7.88 -3.26 -17.94
CA ALA A 320 -8.67 -3.76 -19.06
C ALA A 320 -9.13 -2.64 -20.02
N LEU A 321 -9.49 -1.45 -19.49
CA LEU A 321 -9.83 -0.25 -20.25
C LEU A 321 -8.66 0.24 -21.10
N LEU A 322 -7.49 0.45 -20.48
CA LEU A 322 -6.26 0.84 -21.19
C LEU A 322 -5.83 -0.20 -22.24
N GLY A 323 -6.16 -1.47 -22.02
CA GLY A 323 -5.98 -2.58 -22.97
C GLY A 323 -7.02 -2.64 -24.10
N GLY A 324 -7.96 -1.69 -24.17
CA GLY A 324 -8.97 -1.57 -25.22
C GLY A 324 -10.09 -2.60 -25.19
N SER A 325 -10.29 -3.29 -24.06
CA SER A 325 -11.18 -4.45 -23.97
C SER A 325 -12.67 -4.08 -24.07
N ASP A 326 -13.53 -5.06 -24.36
CA ASP A 326 -14.98 -4.89 -24.30
C ASP A 326 -15.51 -4.67 -22.86
N ILE A 327 -16.77 -4.22 -22.74
CA ILE A 327 -17.33 -3.83 -21.44
C ILE A 327 -17.54 -5.04 -20.53
N GLU A 328 -17.76 -6.21 -21.13
CA GLU A 328 -17.83 -7.52 -20.50
C GLU A 328 -16.50 -7.86 -19.81
N THR A 329 -15.37 -7.81 -20.53
CA THR A 329 -14.01 -8.02 -19.99
C THR A 329 -13.66 -6.99 -18.92
N VAL A 330 -14.03 -5.71 -19.14
CA VAL A 330 -13.78 -4.62 -18.18
C VAL A 330 -14.57 -4.81 -16.87
N ASN A 331 -15.81 -5.29 -16.95
CA ASN A 331 -16.64 -5.60 -15.78
C ASN A 331 -16.15 -6.86 -15.05
N ALA A 332 -15.73 -7.90 -15.79
CA ALA A 332 -15.08 -9.10 -15.26
C ALA A 332 -13.79 -8.75 -14.49
N ALA A 333 -12.91 -7.93 -15.07
CA ALA A 333 -11.69 -7.45 -14.42
C ALA A 333 -11.98 -6.70 -13.11
N TYR A 334 -13.00 -5.83 -13.09
CA TYR A 334 -13.45 -5.16 -11.87
C TYR A 334 -13.95 -6.14 -10.80
N ALA A 335 -14.79 -7.11 -11.19
CA ALA A 335 -15.35 -8.11 -10.29
C ALA A 335 -14.26 -8.99 -9.67
N TYR A 336 -13.30 -9.46 -10.47
CA TYR A 336 -12.10 -10.15 -9.99
C TYR A 336 -11.36 -9.33 -8.92
N GLY A 337 -11.00 -8.08 -9.23
CA GLY A 337 -10.22 -7.25 -8.31
C GLY A 337 -10.96 -6.90 -7.03
N LYS A 338 -12.29 -6.72 -7.10
CA LYS A 338 -13.15 -6.53 -5.92
C LYS A 338 -13.14 -7.77 -5.04
N ASN A 339 -13.44 -8.93 -5.61
CA ASN A 339 -13.60 -10.17 -4.86
C ASN A 339 -12.24 -10.62 -4.27
N LEU A 340 -11.15 -10.53 -5.03
CA LEU A 340 -9.80 -10.80 -4.53
C LEU A 340 -9.41 -9.87 -3.37
N GLY A 341 -9.70 -8.56 -3.47
CA GLY A 341 -9.37 -7.60 -2.41
C GLY A 341 -10.14 -7.84 -1.11
N LEU A 342 -11.40 -8.29 -1.21
CA LEU A 342 -12.20 -8.68 -0.04
C LEU A 342 -11.66 -9.96 0.60
N ALA A 343 -11.35 -10.99 -0.19
CA ALA A 343 -10.71 -12.21 0.29
C ALA A 343 -9.34 -11.94 0.94
N PHE A 344 -8.55 -11.01 0.39
CA PHE A 344 -7.23 -10.65 0.91
C PHE A 344 -7.33 -10.07 2.32
N GLN A 345 -8.25 -9.13 2.56
CA GLN A 345 -8.46 -8.54 3.88
C GLN A 345 -9.04 -9.53 4.88
N LEU A 346 -10.04 -10.34 4.50
CA LEU A 346 -10.59 -11.39 5.37
C LEU A 346 -9.52 -12.39 5.84
N VAL A 347 -8.51 -12.67 5.00
CA VAL A 347 -7.35 -13.45 5.41
C VAL A 347 -6.45 -12.67 6.37
N ASP A 348 -6.09 -11.41 6.11
CA ASP A 348 -5.28 -10.60 7.06
C ASP A 348 -5.94 -10.53 8.46
N ASP A 349 -7.24 -10.24 8.49
CA ASP A 349 -8.06 -10.22 9.71
C ASP A 349 -8.03 -11.58 10.44
N MET A 350 -8.01 -12.71 9.72
CA MET A 350 -7.89 -14.05 10.30
C MET A 350 -6.46 -14.33 10.84
N LEU A 351 -5.41 -13.82 10.19
CA LEU A 351 -4.03 -14.06 10.61
C LEU A 351 -3.72 -13.39 11.96
N ASP A 352 -4.35 -12.25 12.28
CA ASP A 352 -4.16 -11.53 13.55
C ASP A 352 -4.52 -12.37 14.80
N TYR A 353 -5.51 -13.27 14.67
CA TYR A 353 -5.94 -14.19 15.75
C TYR A 353 -5.23 -15.55 15.72
N THR A 354 -4.70 -15.97 14.57
CA THR A 354 -4.23 -17.36 14.35
C THR A 354 -2.71 -17.53 14.31
N ILE A 355 -1.94 -16.46 14.11
CA ILE A 355 -0.47 -16.49 14.01
C ILE A 355 0.19 -15.83 15.22
N SER A 356 1.46 -16.19 15.48
CA SER A 356 2.30 -15.63 16.55
C SER A 356 3.01 -14.33 16.15
N ASP A 357 3.27 -13.43 17.11
CA ASP A 357 3.89 -12.11 16.89
C ASP A 357 5.18 -12.17 16.02
N LYS A 358 5.98 -13.21 16.23
CA LYS A 358 7.26 -13.44 15.54
C LYS A 358 7.12 -13.77 14.06
N GLU A 359 5.97 -14.31 13.65
CA GLU A 359 5.70 -14.70 12.26
C GLU A 359 4.92 -13.62 11.50
N LEU A 360 4.05 -12.89 12.21
CA LEU A 360 3.19 -11.84 11.63
C LEU A 360 3.96 -10.53 11.38
N GLY A 361 5.00 -10.23 12.17
CA GLY A 361 5.81 -9.01 12.04
C GLY A 361 5.17 -7.75 12.63
N LYS A 362 3.97 -7.89 13.22
CA LYS A 362 3.32 -7.01 14.20
C LYS A 362 2.88 -7.89 15.39
N PRO A 363 2.58 -7.32 16.59
CA PRO A 363 1.94 -8.07 17.66
C PRO A 363 0.66 -8.76 17.16
N ALA A 364 0.40 -9.99 17.59
CA ALA A 364 -0.83 -10.69 17.22
C ALA A 364 -2.00 -10.19 18.08
N GLY A 365 -3.06 -9.69 17.46
CA GLY A 365 -4.13 -8.97 18.15
C GLY A 365 -3.96 -7.44 18.11
N ALA A 366 -3.00 -6.92 17.32
CA ALA A 366 -2.82 -5.49 17.14
C ALA A 366 -4.07 -4.77 16.60
N ASP A 367 -4.97 -5.49 15.91
CA ASP A 367 -6.24 -4.89 15.49
C ASP A 367 -7.16 -4.64 16.71
N LEU A 368 -7.13 -5.52 17.72
CA LEU A 368 -7.80 -5.32 19.00
C LEU A 368 -7.12 -4.24 19.87
N GLU A 369 -5.79 -4.10 19.81
CA GLU A 369 -5.04 -2.99 20.45
C GLU A 369 -5.46 -1.61 19.89
N LEU A 370 -5.82 -1.56 18.60
CA LEU A 370 -6.40 -0.38 17.95
C LEU A 370 -7.93 -0.23 18.17
N GLY A 371 -8.54 -1.09 18.99
CA GLY A 371 -9.97 -1.06 19.29
C GLY A 371 -10.87 -1.61 18.18
N LEU A 372 -10.32 -2.33 17.19
CA LEU A 372 -11.02 -2.73 15.96
C LEU A 372 -11.65 -4.12 16.08
N ALA A 373 -12.98 -4.19 15.97
CA ALA A 373 -13.69 -5.44 15.75
C ALA A 373 -13.56 -5.88 14.27
N THR A 374 -12.72 -6.89 14.01
CA THR A 374 -12.47 -7.49 12.69
C THR A 374 -13.28 -8.78 12.47
N ALA A 375 -13.29 -9.31 11.25
CA ALA A 375 -14.23 -10.36 10.83
C ALA A 375 -14.38 -11.56 11.78
N PRO A 376 -13.30 -12.18 12.33
CA PRO A 376 -13.43 -13.31 13.25
C PRO A 376 -14.25 -12.99 14.51
N LEU A 377 -14.10 -11.78 15.06
CA LEU A 377 -14.86 -11.31 16.20
C LEU A 377 -16.31 -10.96 15.82
N LEU A 378 -16.50 -10.33 14.66
CA LEU A 378 -17.85 -10.00 14.17
C LEU A 378 -18.70 -11.23 13.89
N PHE A 379 -18.13 -12.35 13.44
CA PHE A 379 -18.88 -13.60 13.31
C PHE A 379 -19.12 -14.28 14.67
N ALA A 380 -18.12 -14.30 15.57
CA ALA A 380 -18.27 -14.86 16.92
C ALA A 380 -19.36 -14.16 17.75
N TRP A 381 -19.48 -12.83 17.62
CA TRP A 381 -20.46 -11.99 18.33
C TRP A 381 -21.92 -12.30 17.96
N LYS A 382 -22.19 -12.84 16.75
CA LYS A 382 -23.54 -13.29 16.35
C LYS A 382 -24.15 -14.28 17.34
N ASN A 383 -23.32 -15.16 17.89
CA ASN A 383 -23.72 -16.24 18.78
C ASN A 383 -23.39 -15.96 20.27
N ASN A 384 -22.50 -15.00 20.57
CA ASN A 384 -22.09 -14.67 21.94
C ASN A 384 -22.24 -13.18 22.27
N LYS A 385 -23.16 -12.85 23.20
CA LYS A 385 -23.43 -11.47 23.64
C LYS A 385 -22.35 -10.86 24.54
N GLU A 386 -21.42 -11.65 25.08
CA GLU A 386 -20.31 -11.17 25.91
C GLU A 386 -19.37 -10.20 25.15
N PHE A 387 -19.30 -10.32 23.83
CA PHE A 387 -18.57 -9.38 22.96
C PHE A 387 -19.16 -7.97 22.96
N GLY A 388 -20.46 -7.77 23.21
CA GLY A 388 -21.09 -6.44 23.17
C GLY A 388 -20.41 -5.44 24.13
N PRO A 389 -20.34 -5.74 25.44
CA PRO A 389 -19.62 -4.92 26.39
C PRO A 389 -18.12 -4.74 26.10
N LEU A 390 -17.47 -5.69 25.43
CA LEU A 390 -16.03 -5.62 25.06
C LEU A 390 -15.81 -4.66 23.88
N VAL A 391 -16.61 -4.81 22.81
CA VAL A 391 -16.59 -3.94 21.62
C VAL A 391 -17.03 -2.52 21.97
N GLY A 392 -18.04 -2.37 22.83
CA GLY A 392 -18.56 -1.06 23.23
C GLY A 392 -17.55 -0.15 23.91
N ARG A 393 -16.60 -0.75 24.66
CA ARG A 393 -15.44 -0.07 25.26
C ARG A 393 -14.14 -0.29 24.48
N LYS A 394 -14.21 -0.80 23.25
CA LYS A 394 -13.09 -0.99 22.31
C LYS A 394 -11.90 -1.72 22.92
N PHE A 395 -12.17 -2.70 23.78
CA PHE A 395 -11.17 -3.50 24.50
C PHE A 395 -10.22 -2.69 25.41
N ALA A 396 -10.64 -1.50 25.87
CA ALA A 396 -9.78 -0.57 26.60
C ALA A 396 -9.52 -0.93 28.08
N HIS A 397 -10.17 -1.96 28.66
CA HIS A 397 -9.87 -2.41 30.03
C HIS A 397 -8.82 -3.53 30.05
N GLU A 398 -8.07 -3.61 31.15
CA GLU A 398 -7.08 -4.66 31.36
C GLU A 398 -7.71 -6.06 31.22
N GLY A 399 -7.11 -6.90 30.36
CA GLY A 399 -7.60 -8.25 30.06
C GLY A 399 -8.64 -8.35 28.94
N ASP A 400 -9.24 -7.25 28.47
CA ASP A 400 -10.28 -7.28 27.43
C ASP A 400 -9.80 -7.93 26.13
N ILE A 401 -8.60 -7.57 25.65
CA ILE A 401 -8.01 -8.11 24.42
C ILE A 401 -7.79 -9.62 24.55
N ALA A 402 -7.28 -10.08 25.70
CA ALA A 402 -7.06 -11.50 25.98
C ALA A 402 -8.38 -12.26 26.01
N ARG A 403 -9.42 -11.71 26.67
CA ARG A 403 -10.76 -12.32 26.73
C ARG A 403 -11.45 -12.34 25.36
N ALA A 404 -11.37 -11.25 24.59
CA ALA A 404 -11.91 -11.20 23.24
C ALA A 404 -11.24 -12.24 22.32
N ARG A 405 -9.90 -12.37 22.38
CA ARG A 405 -9.16 -13.39 21.62
C ARG A 405 -9.53 -14.81 22.06
N GLU A 406 -9.65 -15.06 23.36
CA GLU A 406 -10.13 -16.35 23.91
C GLU A 406 -11.52 -16.71 23.36
N LEU A 407 -12.48 -15.79 23.46
CA LEU A 407 -13.85 -15.99 23.00
C LEU A 407 -13.93 -16.24 21.49
N VAL A 408 -13.07 -15.60 20.68
CA VAL A 408 -13.00 -15.87 19.23
C VAL A 408 -12.45 -17.26 18.96
N ILE A 409 -11.40 -17.69 19.67
CA ILE A 409 -10.81 -19.03 19.54
C ILE A 409 -11.76 -20.14 20.02
N GLN A 410 -12.65 -19.85 20.98
CA GLN A 410 -13.70 -20.76 21.45
C GLN A 410 -14.96 -20.75 20.56
N SER A 411 -14.96 -20.02 19.45
CA SER A 411 -16.11 -19.85 18.53
C SER A 411 -15.83 -20.37 17.12
N ASP A 412 -16.87 -20.44 16.30
CA ASP A 412 -16.79 -20.70 14.86
C ASP A 412 -16.44 -19.45 14.02
N GLY A 413 -16.20 -18.28 14.62
CA GLY A 413 -15.99 -17.02 13.91
C GLY A 413 -14.76 -16.99 12.99
N ILE A 414 -13.69 -17.69 13.37
CA ILE A 414 -12.50 -17.90 12.51
C ILE A 414 -12.86 -18.73 11.27
N ASP A 415 -13.69 -19.76 11.42
CA ASP A 415 -14.06 -20.66 10.32
C ASP A 415 -15.12 -20.02 9.41
N GLN A 416 -16.06 -19.25 9.95
CA GLN A 416 -16.95 -18.38 9.15
C GLN A 416 -16.15 -17.35 8.33
N THR A 417 -15.12 -16.73 8.93
CA THR A 417 -14.23 -15.79 8.21
C THR A 417 -13.51 -16.48 7.06
N ARG A 418 -12.99 -17.70 7.28
CA ARG A 418 -12.33 -18.50 6.24
C ARG A 418 -13.29 -18.87 5.12
N ALA A 419 -14.49 -19.35 5.45
CA ALA A 419 -15.50 -19.72 4.46
C ALA A 419 -15.90 -18.53 3.57
N LEU A 420 -16.05 -17.32 4.15
CA LEU A 420 -16.34 -16.11 3.38
C LEU A 420 -15.13 -15.66 2.52
N ALA A 421 -13.89 -15.81 3.01
CA ALA A 421 -12.69 -15.55 2.23
C ALA A 421 -12.57 -16.51 1.03
N GLU A 422 -12.85 -17.80 1.24
CA GLU A 422 -12.92 -18.83 0.20
C GLU A 422 -14.03 -18.53 -0.82
N GLU A 423 -15.22 -18.11 -0.36
CA GLU A 423 -16.28 -17.68 -1.27
C GLU A 423 -15.84 -16.50 -2.15
N TYR A 424 -15.25 -15.46 -1.57
CA TYR A 424 -14.74 -14.32 -2.33
C TYR A 424 -13.60 -14.71 -3.29
N ALA A 425 -12.68 -15.60 -2.89
CA ALA A 425 -11.64 -16.10 -3.81
C ALA A 425 -12.24 -16.89 -4.99
N ASN A 426 -13.23 -17.75 -4.74
CA ASN A 426 -13.94 -18.48 -5.80
C ASN A 426 -14.75 -17.54 -6.71
N ARG A 427 -15.43 -16.53 -6.14
CA ARG A 427 -16.10 -15.45 -6.89
C ARG A 427 -15.12 -14.56 -7.69
N ALA A 428 -13.84 -14.51 -7.30
CA ALA A 428 -12.82 -13.83 -8.09
C ALA A 428 -12.41 -14.69 -9.30
N ILE A 429 -12.14 -15.98 -9.09
CA ILE A 429 -11.82 -16.94 -10.16
C ILE A 429 -12.94 -16.98 -11.21
N ALA A 430 -14.18 -17.22 -10.79
CA ALA A 430 -15.33 -17.32 -11.69
C ALA A 430 -15.61 -16.04 -12.49
N ALA A 431 -15.18 -14.88 -12.00
CA ALA A 431 -15.32 -13.61 -12.71
C ALA A 431 -14.40 -13.50 -13.95
N ILE A 432 -13.37 -14.36 -14.10
CA ILE A 432 -12.44 -14.36 -15.23
C ILE A 432 -12.47 -15.67 -16.05
N ASP A 433 -13.43 -16.56 -15.81
CA ASP A 433 -13.56 -17.82 -16.57
C ASP A 433 -13.65 -17.59 -18.09
N THR A 434 -14.29 -16.49 -18.50
CA THR A 434 -14.49 -16.07 -19.90
C THR A 434 -13.26 -15.43 -20.55
N PHE A 435 -12.18 -15.14 -19.79
CA PHE A 435 -10.95 -14.60 -20.37
C PHE A 435 -10.27 -15.63 -21.29
N PRO A 436 -9.56 -15.21 -22.35
CA PRO A 436 -8.77 -16.13 -23.17
C PRO A 436 -7.71 -16.89 -22.34
N ASP A 437 -7.62 -18.19 -22.57
CA ASP A 437 -6.67 -19.04 -21.85
C ASP A 437 -5.23 -18.62 -22.13
N SER A 438 -4.48 -18.42 -21.05
CA SER A 438 -3.15 -17.82 -21.06
C SER A 438 -2.46 -18.04 -19.72
N GLU A 439 -1.12 -18.11 -19.73
CA GLU A 439 -0.30 -18.11 -18.49
C GLU A 439 -0.78 -16.99 -17.53
N ALA A 440 -1.08 -15.79 -18.04
CA ALA A 440 -1.53 -14.68 -17.21
C ALA A 440 -2.91 -14.91 -16.53
N LYS A 441 -3.87 -15.58 -17.19
CA LYS A 441 -5.15 -16.00 -16.59
C LYS A 441 -4.92 -17.00 -15.46
N GLU A 442 -4.08 -18.00 -15.68
CA GLU A 442 -3.68 -18.98 -14.65
C GLU A 442 -2.95 -18.30 -13.47
N GLY A 443 -2.11 -17.30 -13.76
CA GLY A 443 -1.45 -16.48 -12.74
C GLY A 443 -2.43 -15.70 -11.86
N LEU A 444 -3.53 -15.19 -12.40
CA LEU A 444 -4.60 -14.57 -11.62
C LEU A 444 -5.34 -15.60 -10.75
N VAL A 445 -5.68 -16.77 -11.29
CA VAL A 445 -6.30 -17.87 -10.55
C VAL A 445 -5.42 -18.34 -9.38
N GLU A 446 -4.11 -18.49 -9.60
CA GLU A 446 -3.17 -18.84 -8.53
C GLU A 446 -2.96 -17.71 -7.52
N MET A 447 -3.10 -16.42 -7.90
CA MET A 447 -3.12 -15.33 -6.91
C MET A 447 -4.33 -15.42 -5.96
N ALA A 448 -5.50 -15.86 -6.43
CA ALA A 448 -6.63 -16.15 -5.56
C ALA A 448 -6.35 -17.34 -4.62
N PHE A 449 -5.78 -18.45 -5.12
CA PHE A 449 -5.41 -19.59 -4.27
C PHE A 449 -4.28 -19.29 -3.28
N LYS A 450 -3.25 -18.52 -3.67
CA LYS A 450 -2.15 -18.10 -2.78
C LYS A 450 -2.65 -17.15 -1.69
N THR A 451 -3.69 -16.35 -1.96
CA THR A 451 -4.31 -15.47 -0.95
C THR A 451 -4.87 -16.27 0.23
N LEU A 452 -5.62 -17.35 -0.04
CA LEU A 452 -6.20 -18.23 0.99
C LEU A 452 -5.16 -19.00 1.83
N LYS A 453 -4.03 -19.36 1.21
CA LYS A 453 -2.95 -20.14 1.84
C LYS A 453 -1.89 -19.28 2.55
N ARG A 454 -2.09 -17.97 2.60
CA ARG A 454 -1.11 -17.00 3.09
C ARG A 454 -0.86 -17.18 4.59
N ARG A 455 0.40 -17.06 5.01
CA ARG A 455 0.83 -17.06 6.43
C ARG A 455 1.53 -15.76 6.87
N LYS A 456 1.72 -14.82 5.94
CA LYS A 456 2.24 -13.46 6.14
C LYS A 456 2.12 -12.67 4.84
#